data_AF-A0AAE1MZN3-F1
#
_entry.id   AF-A0AAE1MZN3-F1
#
_cell.length_a   1.000
_cell.length_b   1.000
_cell.length_c   1.000
_cell.angle_alpha   90.00
_cell.angle_beta   90.00
_cell.angle_gamma   90.00
#
_symmetry.space_group_name_H-M   'P 1'
#
loop_
_entity.id
_entity.type
_entity.pdbx_description
1 polymer ?
#
loop_
_entity_poly.entity_id
_entity_poly.type
_entity_poly.pdbx_seq_one_letter_code
_entity_poly.pdbx_strand_id
1 'polypeptide(L)'
;MSFKPITLAALRTIFFLCFPLLFPFMLASFYTPVDLLSINCGSSSNSSGNDRTWTGDVDSKFLHREGESIVATALTQSPSTPQVPYTTARLSRSQFSYSLPVSPG
;
A
#
# COMPACT_ATOMS: atom_id res chain seq x y z
N MET A 1 14.09 -43.23 23.44
CA MET A 1 13.53 -42.76 22.15
C MET A 1 14.58 -42.97 21.08
N SER A 2 14.37 -43.91 20.16
CA SER A 2 15.34 -44.23 19.10
C SER A 2 15.01 -43.42 17.84
N PHE A 3 15.91 -42.53 17.44
CA PHE A 3 15.80 -41.78 16.20
C PHE A 3 16.18 -42.69 15.03
N LYS A 4 15.20 -43.08 14.21
CA LYS A 4 15.48 -43.80 12.96
C LYS A 4 16.11 -42.84 11.95
N PRO A 5 17.25 -43.20 11.33
CA PRO A 5 17.90 -42.33 10.35
C PRO A 5 17.02 -42.17 9.12
N ILE A 6 16.87 -40.93 8.65
CA ILE A 6 16.17 -40.60 7.42
C ILE A 6 16.95 -41.23 6.27
N THR A 7 16.31 -42.12 5.51
CA THR A 7 16.96 -42.81 4.40
C THR A 7 17.20 -41.85 3.24
N LEU A 8 18.26 -42.08 2.47
CA LEU A 8 18.58 -41.26 1.29
C LEU A 8 17.42 -41.20 0.27
N ALA A 9 16.59 -42.24 0.23
CA ALA A 9 15.36 -42.29 -0.55
C ALA A 9 14.30 -41.30 -0.04
N ALA A 10 14.10 -41.21 1.28
CA ALA A 10 13.18 -40.24 1.87
C ALA A 10 13.61 -38.80 1.61
N LEU A 11 14.92 -38.51 1.66
CA LEU A 11 15.46 -37.19 1.34
C LEU A 11 15.22 -36.81 -0.14
N ARG A 12 15.40 -37.76 -1.06
CA ARG A 12 15.10 -37.55 -2.49
C ARG A 12 13.63 -37.27 -2.74
N THR A 13 12.73 -38.02 -2.10
CA THR A 13 11.29 -37.83 -2.25
C THR A 13 10.83 -36.49 -1.68
N ILE A 14 11.36 -36.08 -0.53
CA ILE A 14 11.07 -34.76 0.06
C ILE A 14 11.56 -33.65 -0.86
N PHE A 15 12.78 -33.75 -1.40
CA PHE A 15 13.28 -32.76 -2.35
C PHE A 15 12.41 -32.68 -3.61
N PHE A 16 12.05 -33.82 -4.20
CA PHE A 16 11.18 -33.87 -5.39
C PHE A 16 9.77 -33.30 -5.15
N LEU A 17 9.21 -33.46 -3.95
CA LEU A 17 7.89 -32.94 -3.61
C LEU A 17 7.92 -31.47 -3.17
N CYS A 18 8.92 -31.06 -2.40
CA CYS A 18 9.02 -29.70 -1.87
C CYS A 18 9.59 -28.69 -2.88
N PHE A 19 10.51 -29.11 -3.76
CA PHE A 19 11.12 -28.23 -4.75
C PHE A 19 10.07 -27.55 -5.67
N PRO A 20 9.12 -28.26 -6.31
CA PRO A 20 8.11 -27.60 -7.15
C PRO A 20 7.10 -26.76 -6.36
N LEU A 21 6.94 -26.98 -5.05
CA LEU A 21 6.05 -26.18 -4.19
C LEU A 21 6.71 -24.87 -3.70
N LEU A 22 8.02 -24.87 -3.50
CA LEU A 22 8.78 -23.72 -2.97
C LEU A 22 9.38 -22.85 -4.09
N PHE A 23 9.66 -23.44 -5.24
CA PHE A 23 10.26 -22.73 -6.38
C PHE A 23 9.41 -21.58 -6.95
N PRO A 24 8.07 -21.69 -7.06
CA PRO A 24 7.23 -20.57 -7.54
C PRO A 24 7.24 -19.38 -6.59
N PHE A 25 7.36 -19.63 -5.28
CA PHE A 25 7.42 -18.60 -4.26
C PHE A 25 8.75 -17.82 -4.32
N MET A 26 9.86 -18.51 -4.61
CA MET A 26 11.18 -17.89 -4.76
C MET A 26 11.34 -17.12 -6.07
N LEU A 27 10.61 -17.49 -7.12
CA LEU A 27 10.59 -16.81 -8.41
C LEU A 27 9.52 -15.73 -8.53
N ALA A 28 8.67 -15.56 -7.52
CA ALA A 28 7.68 -14.51 -7.50
C ALA A 28 8.41 -13.15 -7.46
N SER A 29 8.46 -12.48 -8.61
CA SER A 29 8.83 -11.07 -8.66
C SER A 29 7.61 -10.25 -8.26
N PHE A 30 7.70 -9.57 -7.13
CA PHE A 30 6.69 -8.58 -6.78
C PHE A 30 6.97 -7.32 -7.60
N TYR A 31 5.95 -6.86 -8.31
CA TYR A 31 6.04 -5.61 -9.04
C TYR A 31 6.29 -4.46 -8.06
N THR A 32 7.41 -3.75 -8.24
CA THR A 32 7.69 -2.50 -7.55
C THR A 32 7.33 -1.34 -8.49
N PRO A 33 6.29 -0.56 -8.17
CA PRO A 33 5.91 0.56 -9.01
C PRO A 33 7.03 1.59 -9.12
N VAL A 34 7.25 2.10 -10.34
CA VAL A 34 8.21 3.17 -10.61
C VAL A 34 7.81 4.43 -9.85
N ASP A 35 6.52 4.77 -9.90
CA ASP A 35 5.93 5.88 -9.14
C ASP A 35 4.94 5.34 -8.10
N LEU A 36 5.31 5.40 -6.82
CA LEU A 36 4.44 5.06 -5.69
C LEU A 36 3.93 6.34 -5.02
N LEU A 37 2.72 6.78 -5.41
CA LEU A 37 2.08 7.95 -4.84
C LEU A 37 0.89 7.56 -3.97
N SER A 38 0.82 8.09 -2.75
CA SER A 38 -0.31 7.90 -1.83
C SER A 38 -0.64 9.24 -1.21
N ILE A 39 -1.87 9.73 -1.40
CA ILE A 39 -2.30 11.07 -1.00
C ILE A 39 -3.32 10.94 0.14
N ASN A 40 -3.05 11.63 1.25
CA ASN A 40 -3.97 11.77 2.37
C ASN A 40 -4.75 13.08 2.22
N CYS A 41 -5.94 12.97 1.65
CA CYS A 41 -6.78 14.13 1.33
C CYS A 41 -7.24 14.85 2.60
N GLY A 42 -7.05 16.15 2.68
CA GLY A 42 -7.39 16.96 3.84
C GLY A 42 -6.37 16.92 4.99
N SER A 43 -5.23 16.24 4.83
CA SER A 43 -4.16 16.26 5.82
C SER A 43 -3.06 17.25 5.45
N SER A 44 -2.51 17.95 6.44
CA SER A 44 -1.35 18.85 6.30
C SER A 44 -0.01 18.21 6.58
N SER A 45 0.00 16.93 6.96
CA SER A 45 1.22 16.22 7.33
C SER A 45 1.29 14.87 6.63
N ASN A 46 2.51 14.42 6.37
CA ASN A 46 2.74 13.04 5.96
C ASN A 46 2.45 12.10 7.13
N SER A 47 1.92 10.91 6.82
CA SER A 47 1.59 9.90 7.82
C SER A 47 1.88 8.50 7.31
N SER A 48 2.02 7.55 8.22
CA SER A 48 2.17 6.14 7.88
C SER A 48 0.92 5.37 8.26
N GLY A 49 0.47 4.47 7.40
CA GLY A 49 -0.71 3.64 7.63
C GLY A 49 -0.82 2.54 6.61
N ASN A 50 -1.15 1.33 7.08
CA ASN A 50 -1.33 0.13 6.26
C ASN A 50 -0.10 -0.17 5.37
N ASP A 51 1.09 -0.19 5.99
CA ASP A 51 2.38 -0.44 5.33
C ASP A 51 2.71 0.54 4.19
N ARG A 52 2.12 1.73 4.22
CA ARG A 52 2.34 2.80 3.24
C ARG A 52 2.62 4.13 3.91
N THR A 53 3.41 4.95 3.24
CA THR A 53 3.56 6.37 3.56
C THR A 53 2.59 7.18 2.72
N TRP A 54 1.84 8.05 3.37
CA TRP A 54 0.85 8.93 2.78
C TRP A 54 1.33 10.37 2.85
N THR A 55 1.19 11.11 1.75
CA THR A 55 1.51 12.53 1.65
C THR A 55 0.25 13.37 1.87
N GLY A 56 0.28 14.29 2.82
CA GLY A 56 -0.82 15.23 3.04
C GLY A 56 -1.05 16.13 1.83
N ASP A 57 -2.32 16.36 1.46
CA ASP A 57 -2.66 17.18 0.29
C ASP A 57 -2.71 18.69 0.56
N VAL A 58 -2.81 19.11 1.83
CA VAL A 58 -2.94 20.52 2.21
C VAL A 58 -1.62 21.21 1.89
N ASP A 59 -1.69 22.27 1.09
CA ASP A 59 -0.53 23.00 0.56
C ASP A 59 0.46 22.13 -0.23
N SER A 60 0.02 20.94 -0.69
CA SER A 60 0.84 20.07 -1.53
C SER A 60 0.95 20.62 -2.95
N LYS A 61 2.08 20.33 -3.61
CA LYS A 61 2.29 20.64 -5.04
C LYS A 61 1.34 19.89 -5.99
N PHE A 62 0.63 18.88 -5.49
CA PHE A 62 -0.25 18.05 -6.30
C PHE A 62 -1.61 18.71 -6.52
N LEU A 63 -2.05 19.56 -5.59
CA LEU A 63 -3.37 20.16 -5.63
C LEU A 63 -3.33 21.47 -6.41
N HIS A 64 -4.09 21.54 -7.51
CA HIS A 64 -4.29 22.80 -8.22
C HIS A 64 -5.40 23.59 -7.51
N ARG A 65 -5.08 24.79 -7.02
CA ARG A 65 -5.97 25.59 -6.15
C ARG A 65 -7.15 26.27 -6.87
N GLU A 66 -7.47 25.86 -8.09
CA GLU A 66 -8.63 26.35 -8.84
C GLU A 66 -9.91 25.65 -8.34
N GLY A 67 -10.45 26.10 -7.19
CA GLY A 67 -11.75 25.64 -6.70
C GLY A 67 -11.95 25.86 -5.20
N GLU A 68 -13.22 26.06 -4.80
CA GLU A 68 -13.63 26.08 -3.39
C GLU A 68 -13.67 24.65 -2.84
N SER A 69 -12.50 24.06 -2.60
CA SER A 69 -12.39 22.83 -1.82
C SER A 69 -12.22 23.13 -0.33
N ILE A 70 -12.83 22.31 0.51
CA ILE A 70 -12.74 22.37 1.97
C ILE A 70 -12.14 21.08 2.50
N VAL A 71 -11.49 21.17 3.64
CA VAL A 71 -11.03 20.01 4.41
C VAL A 71 -12.11 19.62 5.41
N ALA A 72 -12.35 18.32 5.55
CA ALA A 72 -13.29 17.76 6.51
C ALA A 72 -12.69 16.57 7.25
N THR A 73 -13.11 16.38 8.49
CA THR A 73 -12.79 15.20 9.30
C THR A 73 -14.00 14.28 9.34
N ALA A 74 -13.77 12.96 9.31
CA ALA A 74 -14.84 11.98 9.44
C ALA A 74 -15.58 12.16 10.78
N LEU A 75 -16.91 12.30 10.72
CA LEU A 75 -17.76 12.45 11.91
C LEU A 75 -17.89 11.14 12.69
N THR A 76 -17.81 10.01 12.01
CA THR A 76 -17.90 8.66 12.56
C THR A 76 -16.86 7.77 11.90
N GLN A 77 -16.33 6.80 12.66
CA GLN A 77 -15.39 5.80 12.16
C GLN A 77 -15.75 4.43 12.74
N SER A 78 -15.73 3.40 11.90
CA SER A 78 -15.85 2.03 12.38
C SER A 78 -14.56 1.62 13.09
N PRO A 79 -14.62 0.84 14.19
CA PRO A 79 -13.42 0.30 14.85
C PRO A 79 -12.52 -0.52 13.92
N SER A 80 -13.07 -1.08 12.85
CA SER A 80 -12.33 -1.83 11.84
C SER A 80 -11.65 -0.96 10.77
N THR A 81 -11.90 0.36 10.76
CA THR A 81 -11.34 1.27 9.76
C THR A 81 -9.99 1.82 10.24
N PRO A 82 -8.92 1.68 9.43
CA PRO A 82 -7.64 2.31 9.74
C PRO A 82 -7.78 3.83 9.85
N GLN A 83 -7.00 4.47 10.72
CA GLN A 83 -7.06 5.93 10.85
C GLN A 83 -6.54 6.66 9.60
N VAL A 84 -5.40 6.21 9.06
CA VAL A 84 -4.81 6.80 7.86
C VAL A 84 -5.19 5.96 6.64
N PRO A 85 -5.68 6.56 5.54
CA PRO A 85 -5.97 7.99 5.32
C PRO A 85 -7.45 8.36 5.62
N TYR A 86 -8.20 7.48 6.27
CA TYR A 86 -9.68 7.54 6.27
C TYR A 86 -10.30 8.51 7.30
N THR A 87 -9.49 9.16 8.15
CA THR A 87 -9.99 10.14 9.13
C THR A 87 -10.21 11.53 8.53
N THR A 88 -9.60 11.85 7.40
CA THR A 88 -9.66 13.17 6.74
C THR A 88 -10.11 13.05 5.29
N ALA A 89 -10.73 14.12 4.77
CA ALA A 89 -11.13 14.22 3.37
C ALA A 89 -11.01 15.67 2.87
N ARG A 90 -10.81 15.81 1.55
CA ARG A 90 -11.01 17.07 0.83
C ARG A 90 -12.30 16.97 0.02
N LEU A 91 -13.22 17.90 0.25
CA LEU A 91 -14.51 17.98 -0.40
C LEU A 91 -14.53 19.20 -1.31
N SER A 92 -15.08 19.09 -2.52
CA SER A 92 -15.20 20.22 -3.43
C SER A 92 -16.63 20.41 -3.89
N ARG A 93 -17.08 21.67 -3.93
CA ARG A 93 -18.39 22.05 -4.49
C ARG A 93 -18.32 22.48 -5.96
N SER A 94 -17.10 22.66 -6.47
CA SER A 94 -16.81 22.97 -7.86
C SER A 94 -15.79 22.00 -8.42
N GLN A 95 -15.51 22.10 -9.72
CA GLN A 95 -14.35 21.44 -10.30
C GLN A 95 -13.08 21.86 -9.53
N PHE A 96 -12.20 20.88 -9.32
CA PHE A 96 -10.85 21.04 -8.82
C PHE A 96 -10.00 19.91 -9.42
N SER A 97 -8.68 20.09 -9.50
CA SER A 97 -7.80 19.12 -10.15
C SER A 97 -6.56 18.82 -9.33
N TYR A 98 -6.05 17.61 -9.53
CA TYR A 98 -4.71 17.21 -9.11
C TYR A 98 -3.79 17.11 -10.32
N SER A 99 -2.54 17.55 -10.16
CA SER A 99 -1.46 17.36 -11.12
C SER A 99 -0.39 16.46 -10.50
N LEU A 100 -0.22 15.27 -11.07
CA LEU A 100 0.69 14.25 -10.55
C LEU A 100 1.86 14.08 -11.52
N PRO A 101 3.10 14.41 -11.14
CA PRO A 101 4.26 14.15 -11.98
C PRO A 101 4.58 12.66 -11.93
N VAL A 102 4.40 11.94 -13.04
CA VAL A 102 4.65 10.50 -13.17
C VAL A 102 5.58 10.22 -14.35
N SER A 103 6.25 9.07 -14.31
CA SER A 103 7.08 8.56 -15.38
C SER A 103 6.23 8.20 -16.61
N PRO A 104 6.78 8.31 -17.84
CA PRO A 104 6.12 7.80 -19.05
C PRO A 104 5.79 6.31 -18.92
N GLY A 105 4.65 5.91 -19.50
CA GLY A 105 4.18 4.53 -19.54
C GLY A 105 4.72 3.71 -20.70
#